data_AF-A0A391P2Q5-F1
#
_entry.id   AF-A0A391P2Q5-F1
#
_cell.length_a   1.000
_cell.length_b   1.000
_cell.length_c   1.000
_cell.angle_alpha   90.00
_cell.angle_beta   90.00
_cell.angle_gamma   90.00
#
_symmetry.space_group_name_H-M   'P 1'
#
loop_
_entity.id
_entity.type
_entity.pdbx_description
1 polymer ?
#
loop_
_entity_poly.entity_id
_entity_poly.type
_entity_poly.pdbx_seq_one_letter_code
_entity_poly.pdbx_strand_id
1 'polypeptide(L)' 'MYRQNYGEQMPVLQCVKKLAGIMQDYTQSGGVRPFGCSLLVTGTTPEGVKKLYQVDPSGAYYAWQATAIGRDHSVT' A
#
# COMPACT_ATOMS: atom_id res chain seq x y z
N MET A 1 -9.95 13.88 4.72
CA MET A 1 -10.74 14.10 3.49
C MET A 1 -11.66 12.94 3.12
N TYR A 2 -11.22 11.67 2.95
CA TYR A 2 -12.15 10.60 2.50
C TYR A 2 -13.41 10.43 3.38
N ARG A 3 -13.26 10.21 4.69
CA ARG A 3 -14.41 10.06 5.60
C ARG A 3 -15.30 11.30 5.66
N GLN A 4 -14.73 12.49 5.47
CA GLN A 4 -15.50 13.74 5.43
C GLN A 4 -16.31 13.85 4.14
N ASN A 5 -15.77 13.36 3.01
CA ASN A 5 -16.41 13.46 1.70
C ASN A 5 -17.45 12.35 1.47
N TYR A 6 -17.25 11.17 2.03
CA TYR A 6 -18.08 9.98 1.76
C TYR A 6 -18.83 9.45 3.00
N GLY A 7 -18.58 10.00 4.20
CA GLY A 7 -19.25 9.58 5.44
C GLY A 7 -18.78 8.23 6.01
N GLU A 8 -18.01 7.45 5.25
CA GLU A 8 -17.56 6.10 5.62
C GLU A 8 -16.03 5.99 5.74
N GLN A 9 -15.56 4.88 6.32
CA GLN A 9 -14.13 4.57 6.36
C GLN A 9 -13.63 4.13 4.98
N MET A 10 -12.45 4.59 4.57
CA MET A 10 -11.87 4.19 3.28
C MET A 10 -11.59 2.68 3.26
N PRO A 11 -12.02 1.96 2.22
CA PRO A 11 -11.61 0.58 2.00
C PRO A 11 -10.07 0.48 1.91
N VAL A 12 -9.50 -0.56 2.53
CA VAL A 12 -8.05 -0.77 2.59
C VAL A 12 -7.41 -0.75 1.19
N LEU A 13 -8.05 -1.40 0.21
CA LEU A 13 -7.57 -1.41 -1.18
C LEU A 13 -7.50 -0.01 -1.79
N GLN A 14 -8.45 0.87 -1.48
CA GLN A 14 -8.47 2.22 -2.02
C GLN A 14 -7.38 3.09 -1.36
N CYS A 15 -7.07 2.83 -0.08
CA CYS A 15 -5.92 3.44 0.59
C CYS A 15 -4.60 3.00 -0.07
N VAL A 16 -4.43 1.69 -0.29
CA VAL A 16 -3.27 1.09 -0.96
C VAL A 16 -3.07 1.68 -2.36
N LYS A 17 -4.14 1.77 -3.17
CA LYS A 17 -4.08 2.38 -4.51
C LYS A 17 -3.61 3.84 -4.49
N LYS A 18 -4.09 4.63 -3.52
CA LYS A 18 -3.67 6.03 -3.38
C LYS A 18 -2.20 6.13 -2.98
N LEU A 19 -1.76 5.30 -2.03
CA LEU A 19 -0.38 5.24 -1.58
C LEU A 19 0.58 4.82 -2.70
N ALA A 20 0.20 3.77 -3.44
CA ALA A 20 0.89 3.30 -4.64
C ALA A 20 1.05 4.42 -5.69
N GLY A 21 -0.02 5.16 -5.97
CA GLY A 21 0.02 6.30 -6.89
C GLY A 21 1.01 7.38 -6.44
N ILE A 22 0.98 7.76 -5.15
CA ILE A 22 1.93 8.73 -4.61
C ILE A 22 3.38 8.23 -4.74
N MET A 23 3.65 6.96 -4.44
CA MET A 23 4.98 6.38 -4.61
C MET A 23 5.41 6.40 -6.08
N GLN A 24 4.52 6.02 -6.99
CA GLN A 24 4.75 6.02 -8.43
C GLN A 24 5.06 7.42 -8.96
N ASP A 25 4.33 8.45 -8.52
CA ASP A 25 4.56 9.85 -8.93
C ASP A 25 6.00 10.30 -8.61
N TYR A 26 6.54 9.85 -7.47
CA TYR A 26 7.94 10.14 -7.06
C TYR A 26 8.99 9.34 -7.85
N THR A 27 8.59 8.35 -8.66
CA THR A 27 9.48 7.66 -9.60
C THR A 27 9.57 8.33 -10.96
N GLN A 28 8.56 9.12 -11.33
CA GLN A 28 8.45 9.76 -12.66
C GLN A 28 8.61 11.28 -12.62
N SER A 29 8.54 11.89 -11.43
CA SER A 29 8.72 13.33 -11.27
C SER A 29 10.20 13.68 -11.19
N GLY A 30 10.63 14.63 -12.03
CA GLY A 30 12.00 15.16 -12.00
C GLY A 30 12.28 15.97 -10.73
N GLY A 31 13.49 15.84 -10.17
CA GLY A 31 13.92 16.62 -9.01
C GLY A 31 13.48 16.08 -7.65
N VAL A 32 12.71 15.00 -7.60
CA VAL A 32 12.37 14.27 -6.37
C VAL A 32 13.05 12.91 -6.35
N ARG A 33 13.17 12.32 -5.15
CA ARG A 33 13.73 10.97 -4.97
C ARG A 33 12.59 9.99 -4.72
N PRO A 34 12.63 8.78 -5.32
CA PRO A 34 11.72 7.69 -4.94
C PRO A 34 11.77 7.37 -3.45
N PHE A 35 10.69 6.79 -2.94
CA PHE A 35 10.64 6.34 -1.55
C PHE A 35 11.65 5.21 -1.31
N GLY A 36 12.35 5.27 -0.17
CA GLY A 36 13.38 4.28 0.21
C GLY A 36 12.84 3.09 1.02
N CYS A 37 11.52 2.87 1.05
CA CYS A 37 10.89 1.84 1.86
C CYS A 37 9.70 1.20 1.13
N SER A 38 9.48 -0.09 1.39
CA SER A 38 8.23 -0.76 1.10
C SER A 38 7.33 -0.76 2.35
N LEU A 39 6.02 -0.92 2.15
CA LEU A 39 5.02 -0.84 3.21
C LEU A 39 4.14 -2.10 3.24
N LEU A 40 3.88 -2.62 4.43
CA LEU A 40 2.82 -3.60 4.68
C LEU A 40 1.59 -2.87 5.21
N VAL A 41 0.49 -2.95 4.47
CA VAL A 41 -0.78 -2.30 4.80
C VAL A 41 -1.81 -3.37 5.07
N THR A 42 -2.39 -3.34 6.27
CA THR A 42 -3.42 -4.28 6.70
C THR A 42 -4.68 -3.55 7.12
N GLY A 43 -5.81 -4.23 7.02
CA GLY A 43 -7.05 -3.79 7.62
C GLY A 43 -8.16 -4.82 7.45
N THR A 44 -9.30 -4.51 8.05
CA THR A 44 -10.47 -5.39 8.08
C THR A 44 -11.58 -4.75 7.25
N THR A 45 -12.21 -5.53 6.37
CA THR A 45 -13.40 -5.06 5.64
C THR A 45 -14.62 -5.00 6.55
N PRO A 46 -15.71 -4.31 6.15
CA PRO A 46 -16.95 -4.29 6.91
C PRO A 46 -17.52 -5.69 7.20
N GLU A 47 -17.24 -6.66 6.32
CA GLU A 47 -17.65 -8.07 6.45
C GLU A 47 -16.75 -8.87 7.41
N GLY A 48 -15.78 -8.22 8.06
CA GLY A 48 -14.85 -8.86 9.00
C GLY A 48 -13.65 -9.55 8.33
N VAL A 49 -13.49 -9.44 7.02
CA VAL A 49 -12.40 -10.09 6.28
C VAL A 49 -11.10 -9.31 6.43
N LYS A 50 -10.05 -9.95 6.93
CA LYS A 50 -8.71 -9.36 7.01
C LYS A 50 -8.07 -9.32 5.62
N LYS A 51 -7.46 -8.19 5.27
CA LYS A 51 -6.73 -7.99 4.01
C LYS A 51 -5.32 -7.49 4.31
N LEU A 52 -4.34 -8.06 3.62
CA LEU A 52 -2.94 -7.65 3.68
C LEU A 52 -2.46 -7.30 2.28
N TYR A 53 -1.82 -6.14 2.18
CA TYR A 53 -1.20 -5.66 0.95
C TYR A 53 0.25 -5.24 1.21
N GLN A 54 1.10 -5.48 0.24
CA GLN A 54 2.44 -4.91 0.17
C GLN A 54 2.45 -3.81 -0.89
N VAL A 55 3.13 -2.71 -0.61
CA VAL A 55 3.39 -1.61 -1.56
C VAL A 55 4.89 -1.40 -1.65
N ASP A 56 5.42 -1.43 -2.86
CA ASP A 56 6.85 -1.25 -3.13
C ASP A 56 7.17 0.20 -3.56
N PRO A 57 8.43 0.66 -3.38
CA PRO A 57 8.91 1.97 -3.82
C PRO A 57 8.58 2.37 -5.26
N SER A 58 8.40 1.38 -6.14
CA SER A 58 8.03 1.59 -7.54
C SER A 58 6.60 2.09 -7.72
N GLY A 59 5.77 2.01 -6.67
CA GLY A 59 4.32 2.19 -6.75
C GLY A 59 3.57 0.90 -7.10
N ALA A 60 4.24 -0.24 -7.24
CA ALA A 60 3.57 -1.53 -7.36
C ALA A 60 2.92 -1.93 -6.02
N TYR A 61 1.77 -2.60 -6.07
CA TYR A 61 1.15 -3.18 -4.88
C TYR A 61 0.55 -4.55 -5.17
N TYR A 62 0.55 -5.40 -4.14
CA TYR A 62 0.15 -6.81 -4.25
C TYR A 62 -0.65 -7.24 -3.02
N ALA A 63 -1.64 -8.12 -3.22
CA ALA A 63 -2.38 -8.73 -2.12
C ALA A 63 -1.68 -10.02 -1.68
N TRP A 64 -1.60 -10.24 -0.37
CA TRP A 64 -0.94 -11.40 0.22
C TRP A 64 -1.81 -12.02 1.31
N GLN A 65 -1.64 -13.33 1.52
CA GLN A 65 -2.13 -13.97 2.75
C GLN A 65 -1.15 -13.77 3.90
N ALA A 66 0.14 -13.89 3.60
CA ALA A 66 1.27 -13.58 4.47
C ALA A 66 2.42 -13.10 3.59
N THR A 67 3.19 -12.13 4.09
CA THR A 67 4.40 -11.63 3.42
C THR A 67 5.31 -10.97 4.46
N ALA A 68 6.58 -10.81 4.10
CA ALA A 68 7.58 -10.09 4.87
C ALA A 68 8.36 -9.15 3.93
N ILE A 69 8.96 -8.11 4.50
CA ILE A 69 9.80 -7.16 3.76
C ILE A 69 11.14 -7.06 4.50
N GLY A 70 12.24 -7.11 3.76
CA GLY A 70 13.58 -6.97 4.32
C GLY A 70 14.53 -8.07 3.86
N ARG A 71 15.66 -8.19 4.55
CA ARG A 71 16.63 -9.26 4.33
C ARG A 71 15.99 -10.60 4.69
N ASP A 72 16.26 -11.62 3.88
CA ASP A 72 15.78 -13.00 4.06
C ASP A 72 14.25 -13.16 4.00
N HIS A 73 13.53 -12.23 3.35
CA HIS A 73 12.07 -12.34 3.20
C HIS A 73 11.64 -13.50 2.28
N SER A 74 12.49 -13.87 1.31
CA SER A 74 12.29 -15.01 0.45
C SER A 74 12.90 -16.24 1.12
N VAL A 75 12.06 -17.03 1.79
CA VAL A 75 12.48 -18.34 2.27
C VAL A 75 12.53 -19.27 1.06
N THR A 76 13.74 -19.70 0.70
CA THR A 76 13.97 -20.78 -0.30
C THR A 76 13.92 -22.13 0.40
#